data_AF-A0A2D1KP79-F1
#
_entry.id   AF-A0A2D1KP79-F1
#
_cell.length_a   1.000
_cell.length_b   1.000
_cell.length_c   1.000
_cell.angle_alpha   90.00
_cell.angle_beta   90.00
_cell.angle_gamma   90.00
#
_symmetry.space_group_name_H-M   'P 1'
#
loop_
_entity.id
_entity.type
_entity.pdbx_description
1 polymer ?
#
loop_
_entity_poly.entity_id
_entity_poly.type
_entity_poly.pdbx_seq_one_letter_code
_entity_poly.pdbx_strand_id
1 'polypeptide(L)'
;MDQFTKNLTKTLLSNGDVKELFRQQLETAINHILQAELTALLGYDPYDRSGFNTGNSRNGQYYRLIDSEYGKLKIGCKLIPETTFKRGYNE
;
A
#
# COMPACT_ATOMS: atom_id res chain seq x y z
N MET A 1 9.53 -7.58 -9.86
CA MET A 1 8.38 -8.36 -10.36
C MET A 1 8.04 -9.39 -9.31
N ASP A 2 6.76 -9.53 -8.98
CA ASP A 2 6.32 -10.51 -8.00
C ASP A 2 6.21 -11.91 -8.65
N GLN A 3 6.61 -12.95 -7.92
CA GLN A 3 6.70 -14.32 -8.45
C GLN A 3 5.42 -15.12 -8.17
N PHE A 4 4.26 -14.48 -8.30
CA PHE A 4 2.95 -15.02 -7.90
C PHE A 4 2.70 -16.44 -8.40
N THR A 5 2.91 -16.69 -9.70
CA THR A 5 2.69 -18.03 -10.29
C THR A 5 3.59 -19.09 -9.68
N LYS A 6 4.83 -18.74 -9.31
CA LYS A 6 5.77 -19.65 -8.62
C LYS A 6 5.33 -19.94 -7.19
N ASN A 7 4.82 -18.91 -6.49
CA ASN A 7 4.31 -19.08 -5.14
C ASN A 7 3.02 -19.91 -5.14
N LEU A 8 2.13 -19.69 -6.11
CA LEU A 8 0.92 -20.47 -6.29
C LEU A 8 1.22 -21.93 -6.59
N THR A 9 2.09 -22.23 -7.55
CA THR A 9 2.46 -23.62 -7.86
C THR A 9 3.11 -24.31 -6.66
N LYS A 10 3.97 -23.61 -5.92
CA LYS A 10 4.56 -24.14 -4.69
C LYS A 10 3.49 -24.46 -3.64
N THR A 11 2.54 -23.55 -3.41
CA THR A 11 1.45 -23.74 -2.44
C THR A 11 0.55 -24.91 -2.84
N LEU A 12 0.22 -25.05 -4.13
CA LEU A 12 -0.56 -26.18 -4.64
C LEU A 12 0.19 -27.51 -4.46
N LEU A 13 1.48 -27.56 -4.80
CA LEU A 13 2.31 -28.75 -4.62
C LEU A 13 2.46 -29.16 -3.15
N SER A 14 2.46 -28.19 -2.23
CA SER A 14 2.54 -28.44 -0.79
C SER A 14 1.18 -28.69 -0.12
N ASN A 15 0.07 -28.75 -0.87
CA ASN A 15 -1.30 -28.75 -0.33
C ASN A 15 -1.53 -27.63 0.72
N GLY A 16 -0.90 -26.48 0.50
CA GLY A 16 -0.95 -25.33 1.40
C GLY A 16 -2.22 -24.51 1.22
N ASP A 17 -2.43 -23.55 2.12
CA ASP A 17 -3.61 -22.68 2.06
C ASP A 17 -3.47 -21.62 0.97
N VAL A 18 -4.22 -21.80 -0.11
CA VAL A 18 -4.30 -20.86 -1.23
C VAL A 18 -4.93 -19.53 -0.80
N LYS A 19 -5.86 -19.53 0.16
CA LYS A 19 -6.50 -18.29 0.65
C LYS A 19 -5.49 -17.38 1.36
N GLU A 20 -4.60 -17.96 2.16
CA GLU A 20 -3.54 -17.18 2.81
C GLU A 20 -2.56 -16.58 1.80
N LEU A 21 -2.22 -17.32 0.73
CA LEU A 21 -1.41 -16.76 -0.36
C LEU A 21 -2.11 -15.54 -1.00
N PHE A 22 -3.41 -15.65 -1.28
CA PHE A 22 -4.18 -14.52 -1.82
C PHE A 22 -4.27 -13.36 -0.83
N ARG A 23 -4.48 -13.62 0.47
CA ARG A 23 -4.51 -12.60 1.51
C ARG A 23 -3.22 -11.78 1.54
N GLN A 24 -2.06 -12.46 1.50
CA GLN A 24 -0.75 -11.81 1.48
C GLN A 24 -0.56 -10.99 0.20
N GLN A 25 -0.91 -11.57 -0.95
CA GLN A 25 -0.79 -10.86 -2.24
C GLN A 25 -1.66 -9.61 -2.28
N LEU A 26 -2.89 -9.70 -1.76
CA LEU A 26 -3.81 -8.59 -1.66
C LEU A 26 -3.29 -7.50 -0.72
N GLU A 27 -2.74 -7.87 0.43
CA GLU A 27 -2.10 -6.94 1.37
C GLU A 27 -0.92 -6.19 0.70
N THR A 28 -0.06 -6.90 -0.02
CA THR A 28 1.06 -6.28 -0.75
C THR A 28 0.58 -5.36 -1.86
N ALA A 29 -0.41 -5.80 -2.66
CA ALA A 29 -0.96 -5.01 -3.76
C ALA A 29 -1.58 -3.70 -3.26
N ILE A 30 -2.42 -3.75 -2.23
CA ILE A 30 -3.05 -2.54 -1.65
C ILE A 30 -2.00 -1.59 -1.11
N ASN A 31 -0.99 -2.10 -0.38
CA ASN A 31 0.08 -1.27 0.14
C ASN A 31 0.91 -0.60 -0.97
N HIS A 32 1.14 -1.27 -2.10
CA HIS A 32 1.80 -0.66 -3.26
C HIS A 32 0.93 0.41 -3.92
N ILE A 33 -0.36 0.16 -4.10
CA ILE A 33 -1.29 1.15 -4.70
C ILE A 33 -1.32 2.42 -3.86
N LEU A 34 -1.47 2.29 -2.53
CA LEU A 34 -1.49 3.45 -1.63
C LEU A 34 -0.18 4.24 -1.66
N GLN A 35 0.97 3.57 -1.82
CA GLN A 35 2.25 4.27 -1.99
C GLN A 35 2.34 4.99 -3.32
N ALA A 36 1.84 4.39 -4.41
CA ALA A 36 1.81 5.00 -5.72
C ALA A 36 0.86 6.22 -5.76
N GLU A 37 -0.33 6.11 -5.16
CA GLU A 37 -1.26 7.23 -5.02
C GLU A 37 -0.67 8.36 -4.19
N LEU A 38 0.06 8.05 -3.11
CA LEU A 38 0.75 9.06 -2.33
C LEU A 38 1.85 9.76 -3.14
N THR A 39 2.64 9.02 -3.92
CA THR A 39 3.63 9.61 -4.84
C THR A 39 2.93 10.52 -5.85
N ALA A 40 1.82 10.08 -6.46
CA ALA A 40 1.06 10.89 -7.41
C ALA A 40 0.47 12.16 -6.77
N LEU A 41 -0.03 12.06 -5.53
CA LEU A 41 -0.58 13.19 -4.78
C LEU A 41 0.49 14.22 -4.42
N LEU A 42 1.67 13.76 -3.97
CA LEU A 42 2.76 14.64 -3.57
C LEU A 42 3.57 15.17 -4.76
N GLY A 43 3.52 14.46 -5.90
CA GLY A 43 4.28 14.80 -7.10
C GLY A 43 5.78 14.47 -7.00
N TYR A 44 6.20 13.71 -5.98
CA TYR A 44 7.59 13.33 -5.78
C TYR A 44 7.73 11.95 -5.14
N ASP A 45 8.83 11.27 -5.46
CA ASP A 45 9.17 9.94 -4.95
C ASP A 45 9.77 9.98 -3.53
N PRO A 46 9.72 8.88 -2.77
CA PRO A 46 10.32 8.85 -1.45
C PRO A 46 11.81 9.23 -1.51
N TYR A 47 12.20 10.18 -0.67
CA TYR A 47 13.55 10.76 -0.58
C TYR A 47 14.01 11.58 -1.79
N ASP A 48 13.12 11.90 -2.73
CA ASP A 48 13.43 12.81 -3.83
C ASP A 48 13.66 14.25 -3.30
N ARG A 49 14.67 14.91 -3.87
CA ARG A 49 14.99 16.32 -3.59
C ARG A 49 13.87 17.26 -4.01
N SER A 50 13.08 16.89 -5.02
CA SER A 50 11.90 17.64 -5.44
C SER A 50 10.88 17.84 -4.31
N GLY A 51 10.87 16.94 -3.31
CA GLY A 51 10.01 17.04 -2.14
C GLY A 51 10.46 18.04 -1.06
N PHE A 52 11.67 18.63 -1.17
CA PHE A 52 12.19 19.55 -0.17
C PHE A 52 11.47 20.90 -0.24
N ASN A 53 11.13 21.48 0.93
CA ASN A 53 10.42 22.75 1.04
C ASN A 53 9.05 22.82 0.33
N THR A 54 8.43 21.66 0.05
CA THR A 54 7.08 21.58 -0.56
C THR A 54 5.94 21.80 0.45
N GLY A 55 6.24 21.93 1.74
CA GLY A 55 5.27 22.08 2.82
C GLY A 55 4.59 20.78 3.27
N ASN A 56 4.59 19.75 2.42
CA ASN A 56 4.02 18.44 2.71
C ASN A 56 5.10 17.35 2.66
N SER A 57 5.50 16.88 3.83
CA SER A 57 6.51 15.83 3.98
C SER A 57 5.88 14.47 4.32
N ARG A 58 6.48 13.38 3.83
CA ARG A 58 6.14 12.01 4.21
C ARG A 58 6.55 11.73 5.66
N ASN A 59 5.66 11.95 6.62
CA ASN A 59 6.00 11.96 8.05
C ASN A 59 5.63 10.66 8.79
N GLY A 60 6.22 9.54 8.35
CA GLY A 60 6.02 8.24 9.00
C GLY A 60 4.80 7.46 8.48
N GLN A 61 4.51 6.35 9.16
CA GLN A 61 3.52 5.36 8.76
C GLN A 61 2.84 4.79 10.01
N TYR A 62 1.52 4.62 9.94
CA TYR A 62 0.76 3.84 10.91
C TYR A 62 0.09 2.66 10.19
N TYR A 63 -0.21 1.61 10.95
CA TYR A 63 -0.85 0.42 10.41
C TYR A 63 -2.30 0.36 10.85
N ARG A 64 -3.19 0.01 9.92
CA ARG A 64 -4.58 -0.34 10.21
C ARG A 64 -4.84 -1.77 9.77
N LEU A 65 -5.63 -2.47 10.56
CA LEU A 65 -6.16 -3.78 10.18
C LEU A 65 -7.52 -3.56 9.52
N ILE A 66 -7.68 -4.10 8.32
CA ILE A 66 -8.93 -4.07 7.57
C ILE A 66 -9.42 -5.51 7.42
N ASP A 67 -10.69 -5.75 7.74
CA ASP A 67 -11.31 -7.06 7.53
C ASP A 67 -11.62 -7.23 6.04
N SER A 68 -11.14 -8.32 5.45
CA SER A 68 -11.45 -8.74 4.07
C SER A 68 -11.99 -10.18 4.06
N GLU A 69 -12.53 -10.60 2.91
CA GLU A 69 -13.02 -11.98 2.73
C GLU A 69 -11.93 -13.06 2.93
N TYR A 70 -10.67 -12.70 2.70
CA TYR A 70 -9.50 -13.58 2.86
C TYR A 70 -8.87 -13.46 4.26
N GLY A 71 -9.44 -12.64 5.16
CA GLY A 71 -8.93 -12.41 6.50
C GLY A 71 -8.48 -10.96 6.73
N LYS A 72 -7.80 -10.72 7.85
CA LYS A 72 -7.33 -9.38 8.22
C LYS A 72 -6.13 -8.97 7.36
N LEU A 73 -6.21 -7.78 6.78
CA LEU A 73 -5.14 -7.17 5.98
C LEU A 73 -4.46 -6.08 6.80
N LYS A 74 -3.12 -6.12 6.86
CA LYS A 74 -2.33 -5.07 7.50
C LYS A 74 -1.94 -3.99 6.48
N ILE A 75 -2.67 -2.88 6.52
CA ILE A 75 -2.47 -1.77 5.59
C ILE A 75 -1.65 -0.66 6.24
N GLY A 76 -0.61 -0.22 5.56
CA GLY A 76 0.31 0.83 5.97
C GLY A 76 -0.11 2.20 5.45
N CYS A 77 -0.83 2.98 6.25
CA CYS A 77 -1.21 4.34 5.92
C CYS A 77 -0.07 5.31 6.24
N LYS A 78 0.33 6.14 5.28
CA LYS A 78 1.33 7.19 5.49
C LYS A 78 0.68 8.44 6.09
N LEU A 79 1.37 9.07 7.04
CA LEU A 79 0.95 10.35 7.59
C LEU A 79 1.40 11.47 6.65
N ILE A 80 0.44 12.25 6.16
CA ILE A 80 0.65 13.56 5.55
C ILE A 80 -0.02 14.61 6.46
N PRO A 81 0.57 15.80 6.66
CA PRO A 81 -0.08 16.89 7.38
C PRO A 81 -1.44 17.27 6.74
N GLU A 82 -2.38 17.74 7.57
CA GLU A 82 -3.82 17.96 7.27
C GLU A 82 -4.15 18.83 6.04
N THR A 83 -3.20 19.55 5.47
CA THR A 83 -3.43 20.54 4.40
C THR A 83 -3.79 19.94 3.03
N THR A 84 -3.71 18.61 2.86
CA THR A 84 -3.83 17.98 1.52
C THR A 84 -5.12 17.19 1.29
N PHE A 85 -5.69 16.56 2.32
CA PHE A 85 -6.82 15.62 2.11
C PHE A 85 -8.18 16.31 1.89
N LYS A 86 -8.29 17.63 2.11
CA LYS A 86 -9.54 18.38 1.88
C LYS A 86 -9.74 18.91 0.45
N ARG A 87 -8.83 18.63 -0.50
CA ARG A 87 -8.86 19.24 -1.85
C ARG A 87 -9.34 18.30 -2.97
N GLY A 88 -10.08 17.23 -2.65
CA GLY A 88 -10.47 16.19 -3.62
C GLY A 88 -11.95 15.94 -3.84
N TYR A 89 -12.87 16.67 -3.18
CA TYR A 89 -14.32 16.51 -3.37
C TYR A 89 -14.98 17.88 -3.48
N ASN A 90 -14.71 18.60 -4.57
CA ASN A 90 -15.49 19.74 -5.04
C ASN A 90 -15.20 19.91 -6.55
N GLU A 91 -15.74 19.00 -7.34
CA GLU A 91 -16.17 19.23 -8.73
C GLU A 91 -17.56 18.63 -8.88
#